data_AF-A0A8S3HJJ2-F1
#
_entry.id   AF-A0A8S3HJJ2-F1
#
_cell.length_a   1.000
_cell.length_b   1.000
_cell.length_c   1.000
_cell.angle_alpha   90.00
_cell.angle_beta   90.00
_cell.angle_gamma   90.00
#
_symmetry.space_group_name_H-M   'P 1'
#
loop_
_entity.id
_entity.type
_entity.pdbx_description
1 polymer ?
#
loop_
_entity_poly.entity_id
_entity_poly.type
_entity_poly.pdbx_seq_one_letter_code
_entity_poly.pdbx_strand_id
1 'polypeptide(L)'
;IPSEFIINDENSSESDTEILSRQSSNTSSIYEDVHDNLDDEEHLHELTLKEVRYRAATNMNTSSNIDSNLLPAGAFNLAIKILFNYGTQSNTEALAKAMDKELLPLRKCSYHPNIVQMYSCFVDSFPLLNEAYVHYPMAIPTNISPDGYGRNKTLFIVMRRYDLTLSEYIRLSKPTHHERLLLFAQLL
;
A
#
# COMPACT_ATOMS: atom_id res chain seq x y z
N ILE A 1 -15.18 12.55 -80.08
CA ILE A 1 -14.89 11.75 -81.29
C ILE A 1 -13.38 11.66 -81.39
N PRO A 2 -12.76 10.47 -81.49
CA PRO A 2 -13.30 9.09 -81.58
C PRO A 2 -13.11 8.31 -80.24
N SER A 3 -13.95 7.36 -79.77
CA SER A 3 -14.45 6.06 -80.31
C SER A 3 -13.31 5.07 -80.59
N GLU A 4 -13.31 3.77 -80.28
CA GLU A 4 -14.22 2.77 -79.70
C GLU A 4 -13.32 1.49 -79.50
N PHE A 5 -13.42 0.71 -78.42
CA PHE A 5 -14.26 -0.49 -78.27
C PHE A 5 -13.70 -1.79 -78.90
N ILE A 6 -13.36 -2.77 -78.06
CA ILE A 6 -13.87 -4.16 -78.19
C ILE A 6 -14.25 -4.62 -76.78
N ILE A 7 -15.37 -5.33 -76.75
CA ILE A 7 -16.25 -5.61 -75.63
C ILE A 7 -16.37 -7.14 -75.46
N ASN A 8 -16.98 -7.54 -74.34
CA ASN A 8 -17.76 -8.77 -74.11
C ASN A 8 -17.01 -10.05 -73.67
N ASP A 9 -17.49 -10.82 -72.69
CA ASP A 9 -18.75 -10.74 -71.95
C ASP A 9 -18.79 -11.71 -70.74
N GLU A 10 -19.82 -11.51 -69.91
CA GLU A 10 -20.49 -12.48 -69.03
C GLU A 10 -19.79 -12.88 -67.70
N ASN A 11 -20.39 -12.77 -66.51
CA ASN A 11 -21.81 -12.74 -66.14
C ASN A 11 -22.07 -12.27 -64.69
N SER A 12 -23.16 -11.50 -64.54
CA SER A 12 -24.18 -11.50 -63.46
C SER A 12 -23.84 -11.02 -62.02
N SER A 13 -24.22 -9.75 -61.77
CA SER A 13 -25.25 -9.25 -60.82
C SER A 13 -25.11 -9.51 -59.31
N GLU A 14 -24.80 -8.45 -58.52
CA GLU A 14 -25.73 -7.60 -57.71
C GLU A 14 -25.94 -8.17 -56.28
N SER A 15 -26.04 -7.43 -55.18
CA SER A 15 -25.82 -6.03 -54.79
C SER A 15 -26.04 -5.98 -53.26
N ASP A 16 -25.23 -5.20 -52.56
CA ASP A 16 -25.49 -4.41 -51.34
C ASP A 16 -26.35 -4.97 -50.18
N THR A 17 -25.78 -5.06 -48.97
CA THR A 17 -26.31 -4.37 -47.76
C THR A 17 -25.38 -4.52 -46.53
N GLU A 18 -24.94 -3.36 -46.03
CA GLU A 18 -24.75 -2.94 -44.64
C GLU A 18 -24.32 -3.90 -43.50
N ILE A 19 -23.15 -3.56 -42.92
CA ILE A 19 -22.92 -3.16 -41.50
C ILE A 19 -23.11 -4.19 -40.34
N LEU A 20 -22.12 -4.17 -39.43
CA LEU A 20 -22.06 -4.60 -38.01
C LEU A 20 -21.44 -5.97 -37.64
N SER A 21 -20.24 -5.87 -37.04
CA SER A 21 -19.87 -6.39 -35.71
C SER A 21 -18.96 -7.64 -35.56
N ARG A 22 -17.79 -7.34 -34.95
CA ARG A 22 -17.19 -7.94 -33.72
C ARG A 22 -16.75 -9.43 -33.68
N GLN A 23 -15.41 -9.54 -33.58
CA GLN A 23 -14.61 -10.26 -32.58
C GLN A 23 -14.50 -11.80 -32.56
N SER A 24 -13.25 -12.21 -32.30
CA SER A 24 -12.75 -13.49 -31.73
C SER A 24 -12.62 -14.62 -32.75
N SER A 25 -11.43 -15.15 -33.03
CA SER A 25 -10.62 -15.93 -32.07
C SER A 25 -9.26 -16.23 -32.70
N ASN A 26 -8.20 -16.32 -31.89
CA ASN A 26 -7.20 -17.39 -32.01
C ASN A 26 -6.23 -17.35 -30.83
N THR A 27 -6.42 -18.28 -29.91
CA THR A 27 -5.45 -18.71 -28.91
C THR A 27 -5.17 -20.18 -29.18
N SER A 28 -3.92 -20.57 -29.43
CA SER A 28 -3.34 -21.83 -28.93
C SER A 28 -1.88 -21.99 -29.35
N SER A 29 -1.13 -22.73 -28.53
CA SER A 29 0.29 -23.09 -28.58
C SER A 29 1.21 -21.96 -28.06
N ILE A 30 2.09 -22.17 -27.09
CA ILE A 30 2.90 -23.37 -26.76
C ILE A 30 3.18 -23.38 -25.25
N TYR A 31 3.01 -24.55 -24.61
CA TYR A 31 3.65 -24.89 -23.34
C TYR A 31 4.75 -25.89 -23.65
N GLU A 32 6.01 -25.49 -23.53
CA GLU A 32 7.16 -26.35 -23.26
C GLU A 32 8.35 -25.45 -22.96
N ASP A 33 8.74 -25.39 -21.68
CA ASP A 33 10.13 -25.54 -21.22
C ASP A 33 10.24 -25.09 -19.75
N VAL A 34 10.51 -26.07 -18.89
CA VAL A 34 10.83 -25.89 -17.48
C VAL A 34 12.33 -25.64 -17.39
N HIS A 35 12.73 -24.41 -17.08
CA HIS A 35 14.07 -24.10 -16.59
C HIS A 35 13.97 -23.42 -15.23
N ASP A 36 14.74 -23.94 -14.28
CA ASP A 36 14.91 -23.48 -12.91
C ASP A 36 15.25 -21.99 -12.84
N ASN A 37 14.30 -21.15 -12.44
CA ASN A 37 14.54 -19.73 -12.15
C ASN A 37 14.05 -19.39 -10.74
N LEU A 38 14.98 -19.44 -9.78
CA LEU A 38 14.78 -18.83 -8.45
C LEU A 38 14.59 -17.30 -8.55
N ASP A 39 14.97 -16.68 -9.67
CA ASP A 39 14.82 -15.26 -9.96
C ASP A 39 13.39 -14.86 -10.40
N ASP A 40 12.61 -15.80 -10.93
CA ASP A 40 11.25 -15.51 -11.44
C ASP A 40 10.22 -15.38 -10.30
N GLU A 41 10.39 -16.15 -9.21
CA GLU A 41 9.55 -16.07 -8.02
C GLU A 41 9.76 -14.75 -7.26
N GLU A 42 11.00 -14.28 -7.14
CA GLU A 42 11.31 -12.99 -6.52
C GLU A 42 10.76 -11.83 -7.36
N HIS A 43 10.88 -11.92 -8.69
CA HIS A 43 10.32 -10.94 -9.61
C HIS A 43 8.79 -10.89 -9.57
N LEU A 44 8.13 -12.06 -9.49
CA LEU A 44 6.68 -12.17 -9.39
C LEU A 44 6.17 -11.65 -8.04
N HIS A 45 6.91 -11.88 -6.95
CA HIS A 45 6.61 -11.32 -5.64
C HIS A 45 6.72 -9.80 -5.65
N GLU A 46 7.77 -9.24 -6.25
CA GLU A 46 7.96 -7.79 -6.36
C GLU A 46 6.89 -7.14 -7.24
N LEU A 47 6.46 -7.79 -8.32
CA LEU A 47 5.33 -7.35 -9.14
C LEU A 47 4.01 -7.39 -8.37
N THR A 48 3.80 -8.43 -7.57
CA THR A 48 2.61 -8.58 -6.71
C THR A 48 2.58 -7.49 -5.63
N LEU A 49 3.72 -7.22 -5.00
CA LEU A 49 3.87 -6.13 -4.03
C LEU A 49 3.67 -4.76 -4.67
N LYS A 50 4.18 -4.53 -5.88
CA LYS A 50 3.94 -3.29 -6.63
C LYS A 50 2.48 -3.09 -6.99
N GLU A 51 1.77 -4.13 -7.44
CA GLU A 51 0.34 -4.08 -7.73
C GLU A 51 -0.48 -3.84 -6.45
N VAL A 52 -0.11 -4.50 -5.36
CA VAL A 52 -0.70 -4.26 -4.03
C VAL A 52 -0.48 -2.82 -3.56
N ARG A 53 0.75 -2.29 -3.70
CA ARG A 53 1.09 -0.89 -3.39
C ARG A 53 0.27 0.09 -4.23
N TYR A 54 0.12 -0.19 -5.52
CA TYR A 54 -0.68 0.63 -6.44
C TYR A 54 -2.15 0.69 -6.01
N ARG A 55 -2.76 -0.46 -5.69
CA ARG A 55 -4.15 -0.54 -5.21
C ARG A 55 -4.37 0.12 -3.84
N ALA A 56 -3.38 0.05 -2.96
CA ALA A 56 -3.45 0.72 -1.66
C ALA A 56 -3.38 2.25 -1.80
N ALA A 57 -2.53 2.76 -2.71
CA ALA A 57 -2.37 4.20 -2.96
C ALA A 57 -3.63 4.83 -3.59
N THR A 58 -4.32 4.15 -4.50
CA THR A 58 -5.54 4.68 -5.14
C THR A 58 -6.71 4.86 -4.19
N ASN A 59 -6.69 4.21 -3.02
CA ASN A 59 -7.74 4.31 -2.00
C ASN A 59 -7.53 5.45 -0.99
N MET A 60 -6.41 6.19 -1.07
CA MET A 60 -6.06 7.30 -0.16
C MET A 60 -6.01 8.67 -0.87
N ASN A 61 -7.01 8.98 -1.70
CA ASN A 61 -7.17 10.35 -2.19
C ASN A 61 -7.91 11.19 -1.14
N THR A 62 -7.14 11.81 -0.23
CA THR A 62 -7.59 13.02 0.47
C THR A 62 -6.53 14.09 0.26
N SER A 63 -6.95 15.17 -0.39
CA SER A 63 -6.15 16.26 -0.91
C SER A 63 -5.29 16.93 0.15
N SER A 64 -3.97 16.85 0.01
CA SER A 64 -3.09 17.91 0.50
C SER A 64 -1.99 18.15 -0.53
N ASN A 65 -1.89 19.43 -0.91
CA ASN A 65 -1.11 19.97 -2.00
C ASN A 65 0.38 20.02 -1.61
N ILE A 66 1.00 18.86 -1.52
CA ILE A 66 2.44 18.67 -1.58
C ILE A 66 2.67 17.97 -2.92
N ASP A 67 3.65 18.42 -3.71
CA ASP A 67 4.09 17.79 -4.95
C ASP A 67 4.58 16.34 -4.70
N SER A 68 3.62 15.45 -4.46
CA SER A 68 3.76 14.02 -4.24
C SER A 68 4.23 13.29 -5.50
N ASN A 69 4.32 14.00 -6.62
CA ASN A 69 4.84 13.52 -7.89
C ASN A 69 6.38 13.54 -7.98
N LEU A 70 7.11 14.13 -7.01
CA LEU A 70 8.57 14.25 -7.08
C LEU A 70 9.35 13.21 -6.26
N LEU A 71 8.67 12.47 -5.39
CA LEU A 71 9.31 11.47 -4.54
C LEU A 71 8.81 10.08 -4.93
N PRO A 72 9.68 9.19 -5.43
CA PRO A 72 9.27 7.85 -5.85
C PRO A 72 8.56 7.13 -4.71
N ALA A 73 7.54 6.34 -5.03
CA ALA A 73 6.84 5.48 -4.07
C ALA A 73 7.88 4.57 -3.38
N GLY A 74 8.31 4.96 -2.18
CA GLY A 74 9.46 4.35 -1.48
C GLY A 74 10.46 5.35 -0.89
N ALA A 75 10.35 6.65 -1.17
CA ALA A 75 11.26 7.68 -0.65
C ALA A 75 11.28 7.77 0.89
N PHE A 76 10.19 7.37 1.56
CA PHE A 76 10.10 7.29 3.01
C PHE A 76 9.79 5.86 3.44
N ASN A 77 10.76 5.21 4.08
CA ASN A 77 10.70 3.82 4.54
C ASN A 77 10.38 3.69 6.05
N LEU A 78 9.96 4.78 6.69
CA LEU A 78 9.66 4.85 8.11
C LEU A 78 8.18 5.13 8.37
N ALA A 79 7.70 4.62 9.49
CA ALA A 79 6.41 4.95 10.06
C ALA A 79 6.62 5.55 11.45
N ILE A 80 5.77 6.50 11.81
CA ILE A 80 5.78 7.13 13.13
C ILE A 80 4.47 6.80 13.82
N LYS A 81 4.56 6.20 15.02
CA LYS A 81 3.42 5.98 15.90
C LYS A 81 3.43 7.05 17.00
N ILE A 82 2.32 7.79 17.12
CA ILE A 82 2.09 8.81 18.13
C ILE A 82 1.17 8.23 19.20
N LEU A 83 1.53 8.36 20.49
CA LEU A 83 0.76 7.77 21.58
C LEU A 83 -0.02 8.83 22.35
N PHE A 84 -1.35 8.78 22.28
CA PHE A 84 -2.19 9.78 22.94
C PHE A 84 -1.99 9.81 24.46
N ASN A 85 -1.71 11.01 24.97
CA ASN A 85 -1.45 11.24 26.38
C ASN A 85 -2.61 12.04 26.99
N TYR A 86 -3.42 11.40 27.82
CA TYR A 86 -4.58 12.03 28.48
C TYR A 86 -4.34 12.41 29.95
N GLY A 87 -3.29 11.89 30.59
CA GLY A 87 -3.13 12.01 32.04
C GLY A 87 -1.69 12.00 32.55
N THR A 88 -0.74 11.54 31.74
CA THR A 88 0.67 11.48 32.14
C THR A 88 1.29 12.86 32.07
N GLN A 89 2.10 13.20 33.07
CA GLN A 89 2.86 14.46 33.10
C GLN A 89 3.67 14.64 31.81
N SER A 90 3.79 15.89 31.35
CA SER A 90 4.54 16.26 30.16
C SER A 90 6.07 16.21 30.39
N ASN A 91 6.56 15.08 30.93
CA ASN A 91 7.94 14.79 31.24
C ASN A 91 8.34 13.48 30.53
N THR A 92 9.52 13.46 29.93
CA THR A 92 10.08 12.33 29.19
C THR A 92 10.10 11.04 30.02
N GLU A 93 10.60 11.09 31.25
CA GLU A 93 10.72 9.89 32.09
C GLU A 93 9.34 9.34 32.49
N ALA A 94 8.42 10.23 32.88
CA ALA A 94 7.05 9.85 33.25
C ALA A 94 6.31 9.21 32.07
N LEU A 95 6.42 9.79 30.87
CA LEU A 95 5.83 9.27 29.65
C LEU A 95 6.42 7.91 29.26
N ALA A 96 7.74 7.80 29.28
CA ALA A 96 8.41 6.57 28.90
C ALA A 96 8.18 5.42 29.90
N LYS A 97 7.88 5.74 31.17
CA LYS A 97 7.46 4.77 32.19
C LYS A 97 5.98 4.41 32.03
N ALA A 98 5.10 5.39 31.82
CA ALA A 98 3.67 5.15 31.63
C ALA A 98 3.38 4.29 30.38
N MET A 99 4.19 4.45 29.33
CA MET A 99 4.04 3.77 28.04
C MET A 99 5.10 2.67 27.82
N ASP A 100 5.75 2.17 28.89
CA ASP A 100 6.87 1.21 28.79
C ASP A 100 6.50 -0.07 28.02
N LYS A 101 5.25 -0.51 28.11
CA LYS A 101 4.75 -1.69 27.39
C LYS A 101 4.84 -1.56 25.87
N GLU A 102 4.61 -0.35 25.35
CA GLU A 102 4.71 -0.05 23.91
C GLU A 102 6.17 0.05 23.44
N LEU A 103 7.11 0.18 24.39
CA LEU A 103 8.55 0.27 24.15
C LEU A 103 9.27 -1.07 24.31
N LEU A 104 8.55 -2.17 24.62
CA LEU A 104 9.16 -3.48 24.86
C LEU A 104 10.02 -3.97 23.69
N PRO A 105 9.56 -3.93 22.42
CA PRO A 105 10.40 -4.41 21.31
C PRO A 105 11.66 -3.56 21.11
N LEU A 106 11.62 -2.28 21.49
CA LEU A 106 12.78 -1.38 21.43
C LEU A 106 13.75 -1.59 22.61
N ARG A 107 13.25 -1.92 23.81
CA ARG A 107 14.05 -1.93 25.05
C ARG A 107 14.55 -3.30 25.48
N LYS A 108 13.75 -4.35 25.28
CA LYS A 108 13.97 -5.67 25.91
C LYS A 108 14.14 -6.80 24.92
N CYS A 109 13.74 -6.61 23.67
CA CYS A 109 13.91 -7.62 22.64
C CYS A 109 15.23 -7.39 21.91
N SER A 110 16.01 -8.47 21.73
CA SER A 110 17.02 -8.49 20.68
C SER A 110 16.35 -8.42 19.32
N TYR A 111 17.08 -7.95 18.31
CA TYR A 111 16.58 -7.94 16.93
C TYR A 111 16.08 -9.33 16.52
N HIS A 112 14.88 -9.39 15.95
CA HIS A 112 14.29 -10.60 15.39
C HIS A 112 13.51 -10.26 14.12
N PRO A 113 13.65 -11.03 13.03
CA PRO A 113 13.01 -10.71 11.74
C PRO A 113 11.48 -10.66 11.81
N ASN A 114 10.85 -11.44 12.70
CA ASN A 114 9.40 -11.49 12.86
C ASN A 114 8.86 -10.61 14.00
N ILE A 115 9.70 -9.75 14.59
CA ILE A 115 9.27 -8.72 15.54
C ILE A 115 9.35 -7.36 14.85
N VAL A 116 8.38 -6.48 15.15
CA VAL A 116 8.35 -5.12 14.59
C VAL A 116 9.67 -4.39 14.84
N GLN A 117 10.27 -3.86 13.76
CA GLN A 117 11.53 -3.13 13.86
C GLN A 117 11.27 -1.69 14.33
N MET A 118 11.58 -1.43 15.60
CA MET A 118 11.56 -0.10 16.20
C MET A 118 12.99 0.46 16.26
N TYR A 119 13.20 1.67 15.73
CA TYR A 119 14.53 2.29 15.68
C TYR A 119 14.78 3.22 16.86
N SER A 120 13.78 4.00 17.26
CA SER A 120 13.91 4.94 18.38
C SER A 120 12.55 5.34 18.93
N CYS A 121 12.57 5.95 20.12
CA CYS A 121 11.43 6.65 20.68
C CYS A 121 11.88 7.99 21.27
N PHE A 122 11.02 9.00 21.23
CA PHE A 122 11.29 10.31 21.82
C PHE A 122 9.99 10.96 22.27
N VAL A 123 10.09 11.92 23.20
CA VAL A 123 8.95 12.68 23.69
C VAL A 123 9.03 14.09 23.14
N ASP A 124 7.96 14.54 22.52
CA ASP A 124 7.87 15.91 22.02
C ASP A 124 6.44 16.45 22.09
N SER A 125 6.25 17.68 21.64
CA SER A 125 4.98 18.38 21.59
C SER A 125 3.99 17.68 20.66
N PHE A 126 2.73 17.66 21.03
CA PHE A 126 1.67 17.05 20.22
C PHE A 126 1.58 17.76 18.86
N PRO A 127 1.67 17.04 17.73
CA PRO A 127 1.59 17.65 16.42
C PRO A 127 0.12 17.75 16.00
N LEU A 128 -0.29 18.95 15.57
CA LEU A 128 -1.60 19.11 14.96
C LEU A 128 -1.50 18.66 13.49
N LEU A 129 -2.07 17.49 13.18
CA LEU A 129 -2.17 17.00 11.80
C LEU A 129 -3.47 17.50 11.17
N ASN A 130 -3.49 17.63 9.84
CA ASN A 130 -4.59 18.22 9.08
C ASN A 130 -5.97 17.60 9.40
N GLU A 131 -6.01 16.29 9.67
CA GLU A 131 -7.26 15.55 9.96
C GLU A 131 -7.41 15.16 11.44
N ALA A 132 -6.64 15.78 12.33
CA ALA A 132 -6.66 15.45 13.76
C ALA A 132 -8.05 15.65 14.40
N TYR A 133 -8.76 16.71 14.01
CA TYR A 133 -10.08 17.04 14.53
C TYR A 133 -11.15 16.02 14.14
N VAL A 134 -10.96 15.30 13.03
CA VAL A 134 -11.91 14.29 12.55
C VAL A 134 -11.63 12.93 13.17
N HIS A 135 -10.36 12.52 13.18
CA HIS A 135 -10.00 11.16 13.59
C HIS A 135 -9.79 11.01 15.09
N TYR A 136 -9.29 12.03 15.77
CA TYR A 136 -8.96 11.95 17.19
C TYR A 136 -9.13 13.29 17.93
N PRO A 137 -10.31 13.94 17.84
CA PRO A 137 -10.54 15.25 18.45
C PRO A 137 -10.23 15.27 19.95
N MET A 138 -10.58 14.19 20.66
CA MET A 138 -10.39 14.08 22.10
C MET A 138 -8.91 14.01 22.51
N ALA A 139 -8.02 13.55 21.63
CA ALA A 139 -6.58 13.46 21.90
C ALA A 139 -5.84 14.78 21.72
N ILE A 140 -6.50 15.80 21.15
CA ILE A 140 -5.92 17.11 20.94
C ILE A 140 -5.74 17.81 22.30
N PRO A 141 -4.62 18.50 22.52
CA PRO A 141 -4.42 19.31 23.71
C PRO A 141 -5.46 20.42 23.91
N THR A 142 -5.82 20.68 25.17
CA THR A 142 -6.80 21.71 25.57
C THR A 142 -6.44 23.13 25.11
N ASN A 143 -5.15 23.41 24.92
CA ASN A 143 -4.68 24.71 24.43
C ASN A 143 -4.87 24.91 22.91
N ILE A 144 -5.08 23.82 22.16
CA ILE A 144 -5.32 23.82 20.72
C ILE A 144 -6.82 23.66 20.43
N SER A 145 -7.50 22.80 21.19
CA SER A 145 -8.95 22.62 21.11
C SER A 145 -9.53 22.57 22.51
N PRO A 146 -10.49 23.46 22.86
CA PRO A 146 -11.07 23.50 24.20
C PRO A 146 -11.81 22.21 24.58
N ASP A 147 -12.31 21.47 23.58
CA ASP A 147 -13.01 20.19 23.77
C ASP A 147 -12.06 18.97 23.87
N GLY A 148 -10.76 19.21 23.65
CA GLY A 148 -9.73 18.17 23.74
C GLY A 148 -9.36 17.81 25.18
N TYR A 149 -8.91 16.58 25.40
CA TYR A 149 -8.43 16.09 26.71
C TYR A 149 -6.96 15.69 26.68
N GLY A 150 -6.26 15.99 25.58
CA GLY A 150 -4.86 15.68 25.40
C GLY A 150 -3.93 16.55 26.25
N ARG A 151 -2.72 16.04 26.47
CA ARG A 151 -1.59 16.79 27.03
C ARG A 151 -0.71 17.35 25.91
N ASN A 152 -0.06 18.47 26.20
CA ASN A 152 0.81 19.15 25.22
C ASN A 152 2.00 18.32 24.74
N LYS A 153 2.44 17.30 25.50
CA LYS A 153 3.53 16.39 25.11
C LYS A 153 3.05 14.94 25.03
N THR A 154 3.58 14.23 24.05
CA THR A 154 3.26 12.84 23.71
C THR A 154 4.55 12.07 23.36
N LEU A 155 4.47 10.74 23.39
CA LEU A 155 5.55 9.85 23.00
C LEU A 155 5.41 9.47 21.52
N PHE A 156 6.54 9.52 20.81
CA PHE A 156 6.69 9.11 19.44
C PHE A 156 7.54 7.86 19.37
N ILE A 157 7.17 6.95 18.47
CA ILE A 157 7.93 5.74 18.15
C ILE A 157 8.22 5.76 16.66
N VAL A 158 9.50 5.66 16.31
CA VAL A 158 9.97 5.54 14.94
C VAL A 158 10.20 4.06 14.63
N MET A 159 9.54 3.56 13.60
CA MET A 159 9.56 2.16 13.20
C MET A 159 9.71 2.00 11.69
N ARG A 160 10.08 0.80 11.25
CA ARG A 160 10.03 0.46 9.82
C ARG A 160 8.59 0.58 9.32
N ARG A 161 8.40 1.17 8.13
CA ARG A 161 7.10 1.16 7.46
C ARG A 161 6.88 -0.22 6.83
N TYR A 162 5.80 -0.88 7.23
CA TYR A 162 5.33 -2.10 6.59
C TYR A 162 4.24 -1.74 5.59
N ASP A 163 4.24 -2.41 4.45
CA ASP A 163 3.34 -2.06 3.36
C ASP A 163 1.89 -2.46 3.65
N LEU A 164 1.70 -3.59 4.34
CA LEU A 164 0.39 -4.14 4.67
C LEU A 164 0.37 -4.81 6.05
N THR A 165 -0.83 -4.90 6.60
CA THR A 165 -1.15 -5.86 7.66
C THR A 165 -1.40 -7.25 7.08
N LEU A 166 -1.18 -8.29 7.88
CA LEU A 166 -1.50 -9.67 7.50
C LEU A 166 -2.96 -9.83 7.07
N SER A 167 -3.87 -9.09 7.74
CA SER A 167 -5.30 -9.10 7.44
C SER A 167 -5.59 -8.57 6.04
N GLU A 168 -4.93 -7.48 5.62
CA GLU A 168 -5.05 -6.94 4.27
C GLU A 168 -4.45 -7.88 3.23
N TYR A 169 -3.28 -8.44 3.51
CA TYR A 169 -2.62 -9.38 2.61
C TYR A 169 -3.50 -10.61 2.32
N ILE A 170 -4.09 -11.22 3.36
CA ILE A 170 -4.99 -12.39 3.18
C ILE A 170 -6.22 -12.03 2.35
N ARG A 171 -6.80 -10.82 2.55
CA ARG A 171 -7.97 -10.36 1.79
C ARG A 171 -7.66 -10.13 0.31
N LEU A 172 -6.48 -9.58 0.00
CA LEU A 172 -6.10 -9.17 -1.34
C LEU A 172 -5.52 -10.32 -2.17
N SER A 173 -4.65 -11.14 -1.58
CA SER A 173 -3.75 -12.02 -2.33
C SER A 173 -4.15 -13.50 -2.32
N LYS A 174 -5.05 -13.94 -1.42
CA LYS A 174 -5.46 -15.35 -1.24
C LYS A 174 -4.25 -16.32 -1.27
N PRO A 175 -3.42 -16.32 -0.22
CA PRO A 175 -2.14 -17.05 -0.23
C PRO A 175 -2.30 -18.56 -0.42
N THR A 176 -1.32 -19.15 -1.09
CA THR A 176 -1.18 -20.58 -1.34
C THR A 176 -1.06 -21.37 -0.03
N HIS A 177 -1.12 -22.71 -0.09
CA HIS A 177 -0.90 -23.51 1.12
C HIS A 177 0.51 -23.34 1.70
N HIS A 178 1.52 -23.23 0.84
CA HIS A 178 2.90 -23.04 1.26
C HIS A 178 3.11 -21.69 1.95
N GLU A 179 2.65 -20.58 1.36
CA GLU A 179 2.75 -19.25 1.98
C GLU A 179 2.02 -19.20 3.33
N ARG A 180 0.87 -19.86 3.46
CA ARG A 180 0.16 -19.96 4.74
C ARG A 180 0.99 -20.68 5.80
N LEU A 181 1.71 -21.74 5.43
CA LEU A 181 2.62 -22.45 6.34
C LEU A 181 3.82 -21.59 6.71
N LEU A 182 4.40 -20.84 5.77
CA LEU A 182 5.50 -19.91 6.05
C LEU A 182 5.07 -18.79 7.01
N LEU A 183 3.93 -18.16 6.75
CA LEU A 183 3.37 -17.13 7.63
C LEU A 183 3.09 -17.66 9.04
N PHE A 184 2.62 -18.91 9.13
CA PHE A 184 2.42 -19.58 10.41
C PHE A 184 3.75 -19.87 11.11
N ALA A 185 4.75 -20.38 10.38
CA ALA A 185 6.08 -20.66 10.93
C ALA A 185 6.81 -19.39 11.40
N GLN A 186 6.58 -18.24 10.74
CA GLN A 186 7.12 -16.94 11.15
C GLN A 186 6.50 -16.39 12.44
N LEU A 187 5.34 -16.90 12.84
CA LEU A 187 4.64 -16.48 14.07
C LEU A 187 5.07 -17.31 15.30
N LEU A 188 5.54 -18.54 15.07
CA LEU A 188 5.98 -19.48 16.12
C LEU A 188 7.41 -19.17 16.57
#